data_AF-A0A444LB77-F1
#
_entry.id   AF-A0A444LB77-F1
#
_cell.length_a   1.000
_cell.length_b   1.000
_cell.length_c   1.000
_cell.angle_alpha   90.00
_cell.angle_beta   90.00
_cell.angle_gamma   90.00
#
_symmetry.space_group_name_H-M   'P 1'
#
loop_
_entity.id
_entity.type
_entity.pdbx_description
1 polymer ?
#
loop_
_entity_poly.entity_id
_entity_poly.type
_entity_poly.pdbx_seq_one_letter_code
_entity_poly.pdbx_strand_id
1 'polypeptide(L)' 'MAIESAAELVQFLADELRRSGTDHQEFAEITGIAEERLKLLQSGAWEDLTIREIAVITETLEVDLSNL' A
#
# COMPACT_ATOMS: atom_id res chain seq x y z
N MET A 1 16.20 -1.82 4.00
CA MET A 1 16.68 -1.10 2.80
C MET A 1 16.11 0.28 2.96
N ALA A 2 16.95 1.32 2.95
CA ALA A 2 16.45 2.68 3.13
C ALA A 2 15.46 2.99 2.00
N ILE A 3 14.24 3.42 2.36
CA ILE A 3 13.27 3.91 1.38
C ILE A 3 13.55 5.40 1.19
N GLU A 4 13.99 5.76 -0.01
CA GLU A 4 14.43 7.12 -0.35
C GLU A 4 13.40 7.88 -1.19
N SER A 5 12.32 7.22 -1.61
CA SER A 5 11.26 7.85 -2.41
C SER A 5 9.85 7.30 -2.15
N ALA A 6 8.85 8.10 -2.50
CA ALA A 6 7.44 7.67 -2.47
C ALA A 6 7.17 6.48 -3.42
N ALA A 7 7.87 6.42 -4.56
CA ALA A 7 7.78 5.31 -5.49
C ALA A 7 8.27 3.99 -4.85
N GLU A 8 9.40 4.04 -4.15
CA GLU A 8 9.94 2.89 -3.42
C GLU A 8 9.02 2.46 -2.28
N LEU A 9 8.43 3.42 -1.54
CA LEU A 9 7.44 3.12 -0.51
C LEU A 9 6.22 2.39 -1.10
N VAL A 10 5.65 2.91 -2.19
CA VAL A 10 4.49 2.29 -2.84
C VAL A 10 4.84 0.90 -3.37
N GLN A 11 6.02 0.72 -3.95
CA GLN A 11 6.47 -0.60 -4.41
C GLN A 11 6.63 -1.59 -3.25
N PHE A 12 7.20 -1.15 -2.13
CA PHE A 12 7.32 -1.94 -0.92
C PHE A 12 5.94 -2.36 -0.38
N LEU A 13 5.00 -1.42 -0.26
CA LEU A 13 3.63 -1.70 0.19
C LEU A 13 2.88 -2.64 -0.76
N ALA A 14 3.08 -2.51 -2.07
CA ALA A 14 2.50 -3.43 -3.06
C ALA A 14 3.00 -4.87 -2.88
N ASP A 15 4.30 -5.02 -2.58
CA ASP A 15 4.90 -6.32 -2.31
C ASP A 15 4.41 -6.89 -0.98
N GLU A 16 4.28 -6.08 0.08
CA GLU A 16 3.71 -6.53 1.36
C GLU A 16 2.24 -6.94 1.23
N LEU A 17 1.42 -6.17 0.51
CA LEU A 17 0.03 -6.56 0.22
C LEU A 17 -0.04 -7.89 -0.55
N ARG A 18 0.90 -8.13 -1.47
CA ARG A 18 0.96 -9.41 -2.18
C ARG A 18 1.39 -10.56 -1.26
N ARG A 19 2.28 -10.31 -0.31
CA ARG A 19 2.77 -11.29 0.67
C ARG A 19 1.72 -11.62 1.74
N SER A 20 0.86 -10.67 2.10
CA SER A 20 -0.21 -10.90 3.06
C SER A 20 -1.22 -11.94 2.57
N GLY A 21 -1.32 -12.11 1.24
CA GLY A 21 -2.28 -13.04 0.62
C GLY A 21 -3.74 -12.58 0.76
N THR A 22 -3.96 -11.36 1.24
CA THR A 22 -5.30 -10.77 1.38
C THR A 22 -5.86 -10.44 0.00
N ASP A 23 -7.11 -10.83 -0.25
CA ASP A 23 -7.80 -10.45 -1.48
C ASP A 23 -8.08 -8.94 -1.50
N HIS A 24 -8.03 -8.32 -2.69
CA HIS A 24 -8.25 -6.88 -2.81
C HIS A 24 -9.66 -6.45 -2.38
N GLN A 25 -10.68 -7.31 -2.54
CA GLN A 25 -12.03 -7.00 -2.07
C GLN A 25 -12.07 -6.97 -0.54
N GLU A 26 -11.51 -7.98 0.12
CA GLU A 26 -11.42 -8.04 1.58
C GLU A 26 -10.63 -6.84 2.13
N PHE A 27 -9.51 -6.52 1.50
CA PHE A 27 -8.70 -5.36 1.88
C PHE A 27 -9.45 -4.04 1.68
N ALA A 28 -10.25 -3.92 0.62
CA ALA A 28 -11.10 -2.75 0.38
C ALA A 28 -12.20 -2.61 1.44
N GLU A 29 -12.79 -3.71 1.90
CA GLU A 29 -13.78 -3.72 2.98
C GLU A 29 -13.18 -3.28 4.32
N ILE A 30 -11.94 -3.70 4.62
CA ILE A 30 -11.22 -3.33 5.84
C ILE A 30 -10.82 -1.86 5.84
N THR A 31 -10.27 -1.38 4.73
CA THR A 31 -9.66 -0.04 4.64
C THR A 31 -10.61 1.06 4.19
N GLY A 32 -11.73 0.69 3.56
CA GLY A 32 -12.60 1.61 2.83
C GLY A 32 -11.96 2.19 1.56
N ILE A 33 -10.79 1.69 1.16
CA ILE A 33 -10.11 2.06 -0.10
C ILE A 33 -10.71 1.22 -1.21
N ALA A 34 -11.25 1.86 -2.25
CA ALA A 34 -11.83 1.14 -3.38
C ALA A 34 -10.80 0.21 -4.05
N GLU A 35 -11.24 -0.97 -4.49
CA GLU A 35 -10.40 -2.00 -5.13
C GLU A 35 -9.55 -1.45 -6.29
N GLU A 36 -10.13 -0.55 -7.11
CA GLU A 36 -9.42 0.11 -8.21
C GLU A 36 -8.19 0.90 -7.75
N ARG A 37 -8.22 1.45 -6.52
CA ARG A 37 -7.07 2.15 -5.95
C ARG A 37 -5.98 1.19 -5.48
N LEU A 38 -6.35 -0.01 -5.02
CA LEU A 38 -5.39 -1.07 -4.72
C LEU A 38 -4.69 -1.57 -5.99
N LYS A 39 -5.37 -1.53 -7.14
CA LYS A 39 -4.74 -1.80 -8.45
C LYS A 39 -3.69 -0.75 -8.81
N LEU A 40 -3.92 0.53 -8.48
CA LEU A 40 -2.91 1.59 -8.64
C LEU A 40 -1.66 1.30 -7.80
N LEU A 41 -1.84 0.91 -6.54
CA LEU A 41 -0.74 0.46 -5.66
C LEU A 41 0.06 -0.69 -6.31
N GLN A 42 -0.62 -1.75 -6.75
CA GLN A 42 0.04 -2.90 -7.40
C GLN A 42 0.74 -2.56 -8.72
N SER A 43 0.29 -1.51 -9.42
CA SER A 43 0.92 -1.03 -10.65
C SER A 43 2.10 -0.08 -10.43
N GLY A 44 2.35 0.34 -9.18
CA GLY A 44 3.39 1.32 -8.85
C GLY A 44 3.04 2.77 -9.20
N ALA A 45 1.75 3.07 -9.48
CA ALA A 45 1.25 4.39 -9.85
C ALA A 45 1.16 5.32 -8.62
N TRP A 46 2.30 5.57 -7.97
CA TRP A 46 2.39 6.30 -6.71
C TRP A 46 1.88 7.76 -6.80
N GLU A 47 1.98 8.39 -7.97
CA GLU A 47 1.51 9.76 -8.21
C GLU A 47 -0.02 9.87 -8.18
N ASP A 48 -0.73 8.76 -8.42
CA ASP A 48 -2.20 8.68 -8.41
C ASP A 48 -2.78 8.28 -7.04
N LEU A 49 -1.90 7.93 -6.09
CA LEU A 49 -2.26 7.60 -4.72
C LEU A 49 -2.19 8.83 -3.82
N THR A 50 -3.13 8.92 -2.89
CA THR A 50 -3.10 9.98 -1.88
C THR A 50 -2.23 9.56 -0.69
N ILE A 51 -1.63 10.53 -0.01
CA ILE A 51 -0.89 10.28 1.25
C ILE A 51 -1.77 9.55 2.27
N ARG A 52 -3.08 9.86 2.30
CA ARG A 52 -4.03 9.19 3.18
C ARG A 52 -4.18 7.70 2.86
N GLU A 53 -4.25 7.33 1.59
CA GLU A 53 -4.32 5.91 1.21
C GLU A 53 -3.03 5.19 1.55
N ILE A 54 -1.88 5.80 1.27
CA ILE A 54 -0.58 5.22 1.63
C ILE A 54 -0.51 4.98 3.14
N ALA A 55 -0.94 5.94 3.96
CA ALA A 55 -0.98 5.80 5.41
C ALA A 55 -1.91 4.65 5.86
N VAL A 56 -3.14 4.62 5.36
CA VAL A 56 -4.13 3.58 5.72
C VAL A 56 -3.63 2.18 5.29
N ILE A 57 -3.05 2.05 4.10
CA ILE A 57 -2.47 0.79 3.61
C ILE A 57 -1.31 0.36 4.50
N THR A 58 -0.43 1.28 4.86
CA THR A 58 0.71 1.03 5.75
C THR A 58 0.25 0.51 7.11
N GLU A 59 -0.72 1.19 7.73
CA GLU A 59 -1.30 0.79 9.03
C GLU A 59 -1.98 -0.58 8.95
N THR A 60 -2.74 -0.83 7.88
CA THR A 60 -3.48 -2.09 7.70
C THR A 60 -2.55 -3.27 7.47
N LEU A 61 -1.41 -3.05 6.80
CA LEU A 61 -0.37 -4.07 6.62
C LEU A 61 0.55 -4.22 7.83
N GLU A 62 0.29 -3.48 8.93
CA GLU A 62 1.12 -3.45 10.14
C GLU A 62 2.60 -3.15 9.83
N VAL A 63 2.84 -2.35 8.79
CA VAL A 63 4.18 -1.92 8.37
C VAL A 63 4.67 -0.83 9.31
N ASP A 64 5.80 -1.08 9.96
CA ASP A 64 6.49 -0.07 10.75
C ASP A 64 7.49 0.73 9.90
N LEU A 65 7.10 1.94 9.51
CA LEU A 65 7.96 2.85 8.74
C LEU A 65 9.15 3.39 9.54
N SER A 66 9.16 3.27 10.87
CA SER A 66 10.27 3.78 11.71
C SER A 66 11.55 2.94 11.56
N ASN A 67 11.43 1.72 11.04
CA ASN A 67 12.51 0.78 10.82
C ASN A 67 12.97 0.68 9.35
N LEU A 68 12.45 1.56 8.47
CA LEU A 68 12.79 1.59 7.04
C LEU A 68 13.95 2.53 6.73
#